data_AF-A0A229VYG1-F1
#
_entry.id   AF-A0A229VYG1-F1
#
_cell.length_a   1.000
_cell.length_b   1.000
_cell.length_c   1.000
_cell.angle_alpha   90.00
_cell.angle_beta   90.00
_cell.angle_gamma   90.00
#
_symmetry.space_group_name_H-M   'P 1'
#
loop_
_entity.id
_entity.type
_entity.pdbx_description
1 polymer ?
#
loop_
_entity_poly.entity_id
_entity_poly.type
_entity_poly.pdbx_seq_one_letter_code
_entity_poly.pdbx_strand_id
1 'polypeptide(L)' 'MLAKRVGPAHPYKDGKQTPWRGHPVFTAQHATATCCRGCIEKWHYIPQGRELTDEEIDRLAALVMAWIERDLVNHPVR' A
#
# COMPACT_ATOMS: atom_id res chain seq x y z
N MET A 1 -1.53 9.29 -1.11
CA MET A 1 -0.23 8.59 -1.01
C MET A 1 -0.17 7.37 -1.93
N LEU A 2 -1.12 6.44 -1.83
CA LEU A 2 -1.25 5.27 -2.72
C LEU A 2 -1.56 5.66 -4.18
N ALA A 3 -2.59 6.48 -4.41
CA ALA A 3 -2.98 6.94 -5.75
C ALA A 3 -1.80 7.43 -6.60
N LYS A 4 -0.93 8.27 -6.04
CA LYS A 4 0.25 8.80 -6.75
C LYS A 4 1.37 7.77 -6.96
N ARG A 5 1.53 6.81 -6.06
CA ARG A 5 2.71 5.92 -6.00
C ARG A 5 2.46 4.55 -6.63
N VAL A 6 1.24 4.04 -6.60
CA VAL A 6 0.86 2.71 -7.13
C VAL A 6 -0.41 2.76 -7.98
N GLY A 7 -1.07 3.92 -8.09
CA GLY A 7 -2.27 4.11 -8.90
C GLY A 7 -2.03 4.09 -10.42
N PRO A 8 -0.93 4.67 -10.96
CA PRO A 8 -0.68 4.63 -12.40
C PRO A 8 -0.48 3.20 -12.91
N ALA A 9 -0.76 2.97 -14.20
CA ALA A 9 -0.50 1.70 -14.87
C ALA A 9 0.97 1.26 -14.79
N HIS A 10 1.89 2.23 -14.84
CA HIS A 10 3.34 2.02 -14.79
C HIS A 10 3.98 2.97 -13.76
N PRO A 11 3.92 2.66 -12.46
CA PRO A 11 4.44 3.58 -11.45
C PRO A 11 5.96 3.70 -11.50
N TYR A 12 6.44 4.92 -11.20
CA TYR A 12 7.87 5.17 -11.12
C TYR A 12 8.53 4.32 -10.01
N LYS A 13 9.60 3.60 -10.36
CA LYS A 13 10.32 2.67 -9.47
C LYS A 13 9.40 1.61 -8.85
N ASP A 14 8.56 0.99 -9.67
CA ASP A 14 7.74 -0.15 -9.24
C ASP A 14 8.60 -1.28 -8.65
N GLY A 15 8.11 -1.88 -7.56
CA GLY A 15 8.87 -2.79 -6.68
C GLY A 15 9.76 -2.11 -5.64
N LYS A 16 9.96 -0.79 -5.73
CA LYS A 16 10.78 0.02 -4.79
C LYS A 16 10.09 1.33 -4.37
N GLN A 17 8.77 1.44 -4.50
CA GLN A 17 8.05 2.69 -4.21
C GLN A 17 8.03 3.04 -2.73
N THR A 18 8.02 2.02 -1.88
CA THR A 18 7.82 2.17 -0.44
C THR A 18 9.09 1.76 0.29
N PRO A 19 9.79 2.70 0.96
CA PRO A 19 10.89 2.38 1.86
C PRO A 19 10.46 1.38 2.95
N TRP A 20 11.40 0.74 3.65
CA TRP A 20 11.06 -0.18 4.74
C TRP A 20 10.90 0.49 6.10
N ARG A 21 11.48 1.68 6.29
CA ARG A 21 11.60 2.37 7.59
C ARG A 21 11.46 3.88 7.41
N GLY A 22 11.21 4.59 8.51
CA GLY A 22 11.14 6.06 8.56
C GLY A 22 9.72 6.64 8.63
N HIS A 23 8.68 5.81 8.45
CA HIS A 23 7.30 6.20 8.71
C HIS A 23 6.43 4.95 8.95
N PRO A 24 5.49 4.93 9.93
CA PRO A 24 4.64 3.77 10.22
C PRO A 24 3.86 3.25 9.01
N VAL A 25 3.40 4.16 8.15
CA VAL A 25 2.68 3.82 6.90
C VAL A 25 3.49 2.88 5.98
N PHE A 26 4.82 2.92 6.02
CA PHE A 26 5.65 2.06 5.19
C PHE A 26 5.55 0.61 5.65
N THR A 27 5.68 0.38 6.95
CA THR A 27 5.47 -0.94 7.54
C THR A 27 4.06 -1.45 7.25
N ALA A 28 3.07 -0.59 7.40
CA ALA A 28 1.68 -0.93 7.08
C ALA A 28 1.52 -1.36 5.62
N GLN A 29 2.02 -0.57 4.66
CA GLN A 29 1.94 -0.89 3.24
C GLN A 29 2.64 -2.21 2.87
N HIS A 30 3.76 -2.55 3.51
CA HIS A 30 4.41 -3.85 3.31
C HIS A 30 3.60 -4.97 3.94
N ALA A 31 3.08 -4.77 5.15
CA ALA A 31 2.27 -5.75 5.86
C ALA A 31 0.96 -6.08 5.15
N THR A 32 0.37 -5.09 4.45
CA THR A 32 -0.89 -5.24 3.69
C THR A 32 -0.67 -5.51 2.20
N ALA A 33 0.59 -5.71 1.77
CA ALA A 33 0.95 -5.94 0.37
C ALA A 33 0.48 -4.85 -0.60
N THR A 34 0.43 -3.59 -0.15
CA THR A 34 0.08 -2.41 -0.97
C THR A 34 1.29 -1.56 -1.33
N CYS A 35 2.51 -2.09 -1.17
CA CYS A 35 3.76 -1.35 -1.32
C CYS A 35 4.23 -1.18 -2.78
N CYS A 36 3.77 -2.03 -3.70
CA CYS A 36 4.07 -1.99 -5.14
C CYS A 36 2.98 -2.70 -5.97
N ARG A 37 3.00 -2.58 -7.31
CA ARG A 37 2.00 -3.24 -8.17
C ARG A 37 2.12 -4.75 -8.14
N GLY A 38 3.33 -5.29 -8.05
CA GLY A 38 3.54 -6.75 -8.02
C GLY A 38 2.95 -7.40 -6.76
N CYS A 39 3.04 -6.72 -5.61
CA CYS A 39 2.35 -7.14 -4.40
C CYS A 39 0.83 -7.02 -4.55
N ILE A 40 0.35 -5.92 -5.13
CA ILE A 40 -1.08 -5.71 -5.37
C ILE A 40 -1.67 -6.78 -6.29
N GLU A 41 -1.01 -7.10 -7.38
CA GLU A 41 -1.44 -8.16 -8.30
C GLU A 41 -1.47 -9.52 -7.60
N LYS A 42 -0.40 -9.87 -6.88
CA LYS A 42 -0.27 -11.17 -6.22
C LYS A 42 -1.32 -11.40 -5.12
N TRP A 43 -1.60 -10.37 -4.32
CA TRP A 43 -2.37 -10.53 -3.07
C TRP A 43 -3.79 -9.96 -3.15
N HIS A 44 -4.02 -8.96 -4.01
CA HIS A 44 -5.32 -8.31 -4.18
C HIS A 44 -5.94 -8.62 -5.55
N TYR A 45 -5.25 -9.37 -6.41
CA TYR A 45 -5.73 -9.81 -7.73
C TYR A 45 -6.09 -8.65 -8.67
N ILE A 46 -5.46 -7.48 -8.48
CA ILE A 46 -5.63 -6.33 -9.37
C ILE A 46 -4.45 -6.32 -10.35
N PRO A 47 -4.68 -6.55 -11.65
CA PRO A 47 -3.61 -6.79 -12.63
C PRO A 47 -2.73 -5.56 -12.85
N GLN A 48 -1.46 -5.78 -13.16
CA GLN A 48 -0.57 -4.71 -13.63
C GLN A 48 -0.98 -4.19 -15.02
N GLY A 49 -0.37 -3.08 -15.46
CA GLY A 49 -0.55 -2.55 -16.82
C GLY A 49 -1.82 -1.72 -17.04
N ARG A 50 -2.65 -1.54 -16.00
CA ARG A 50 -3.73 -0.54 -15.97
C ARG A 50 -3.70 0.29 -14.70
N GLU A 51 -4.31 1.47 -14.78
CA GLU A 51 -4.51 2.31 -13.61
C GLU A 51 -5.45 1.61 -12.62
N LEU A 52 -5.19 1.86 -11.32
CA LEU A 52 -6.16 1.54 -10.29
C LEU A 52 -7.37 2.45 -10.43
N THR A 53 -8.55 1.88 -10.20
CA THR A 53 -9.74 2.70 -10.00
C THR A 53 -9.70 3.39 -8.63
N ASP A 54 -10.47 4.45 -8.47
CA ASP A 54 -10.60 5.14 -7.18
C ASP A 54 -11.12 4.17 -6.10
N GLU A 55 -12.06 3.29 -6.45
CA GLU A 55 -12.58 2.27 -5.52
C GLU A 55 -11.50 1.25 -5.09
N GLU A 56 -10.63 0.84 -6.01
CA GLU A 56 -9.49 -0.01 -5.68
C GLU A 56 -8.51 0.72 -4.77
N ILE A 57 -8.20 1.99 -5.06
CA ILE A 57 -7.33 2.82 -4.21
C ILE A 57 -7.91 2.95 -2.80
N ASP A 58 -9.21 3.24 -2.69
CA ASP A 58 -9.90 3.42 -1.42
C ASP A 58 -9.90 2.15 -0.59
N ARG A 59 -10.17 1.00 -1.23
CA ARG A 59 -10.10 -0.31 -0.57
C ARG A 59 -8.70 -0.61 -0.03
N LEU A 60 -7.66 -0.37 -0.83
CA LEU A 60 -6.27 -0.58 -0.40
C LEU A 60 -5.87 0.41 0.71
N ALA A 61 -6.32 1.66 0.63
CA ALA A 61 -6.06 2.67 1.66
C ALA A 61 -6.74 2.32 2.99
N ALA A 62 -8.00 1.87 2.95
CA ALA A 62 -8.73 1.42 4.13
C ALA A 62 -8.01 0.26 4.83
N LEU A 63 -7.46 -0.69 4.06
CA LEU A 63 -6.69 -1.80 4.63
C LEU A 63 -5.40 -1.33 5.33
N VAL A 64 -4.68 -0.37 4.73
CA VAL A 64 -3.49 0.24 5.34
C VAL A 64 -3.86 0.94 6.65
N MET A 65 -4.95 1.71 6.67
CA MET A 65 -5.41 2.42 7.86
C MET A 65 -5.83 1.46 8.98
N ALA A 66 -6.62 0.43 8.66
CA ALA A 66 -7.03 -0.59 9.62
C ALA A 66 -5.82 -1.32 10.24
N TRP A 67 -4.76 -1.56 9.45
CA TRP A 67 -3.53 -2.14 9.98
C TRP A 67 -2.81 -1.17 10.94
N ILE A 68 -2.70 0.12 10.59
CA ILE A 68 -2.05 1.13 11.44
C ILE A 68 -2.80 1.29 12.76
N GLU A 69 -4.13 1.39 12.72
CA GLU A 69 -4.95 1.50 13.93
C GLU A 69 -4.72 0.30 14.86
N ARG A 70 -4.71 -0.91 14.29
CA ARG A 70 -4.39 -2.13 15.04
C ARG A 70 -2.96 -2.10 15.59
N ASP A 71 -1.98 -1.65 14.83
CA ASP A 71 -0.59 -1.58 15.27
C ASP A 71 -0.43 -0.59 16.43
N LEU A 72 -1.06 0.58 16.37
CA LEU A 72 -1.05 1.57 17.45
C LEU A 72 -1.66 1.05 18.75
N VAL A 73 -2.69 0.20 18.68
CA VAL A 73 -3.28 -0.45 19.87
C VAL A 73 -2.32 -1.48 20.47
N ASN A 74 -1.64 -2.26 19.64
CA ASN A 74 -0.72 -3.32 20.12
C ASN A 74 0.65 -2.77 20.53
N HIS A 75 1.08 -1.69 19.90
CA HIS A 75 2.37 -1.02 20.09
C HIS A 75 2.14 0.49 20.30
N PRO A 76 1.63 0.89 21.48
CA PRO A 76 1.38 2.29 21.75
C PRO A 76 2.68 3.08 21.64
N VAL A 77 2.61 4.22 20.95
CA VAL A 77 3.72 5.17 20.86
C VAL A 77 4.03 5.63 22.28
N ARG A 78 5.27 5.37 22.75
CA ARG A 78 5.77 5.84 24.04
C ARG A 78 5.99 7.34 24.05
#